data_AF-A0A7R9F5B1-F1
#
_entry.id   AF-A0A7R9F5B1-F1
#
_cell.length_a   1.000
_cell.length_b   1.000
_cell.length_c   1.000
_cell.angle_alpha   90.00
_cell.angle_beta   90.00
_cell.angle_gamma   90.00
#
_symmetry.space_group_name_H-M   'P 1'
#
loop_
_entity.id
_entity.type
_entity.pdbx_description
1 polymer ?
#
loop_
_entity_poly.entity_id
_entity_poly.type
_entity_poly.pdbx_seq_one_letter_code
_entity_poly.pdbx_strand_id
1 'polypeptide(L)'
;MLASKFKRHLETIHSVSELTKRQHQLEQAHAMLLRHHEKTQELEYHQQRAVHQLREDQTHRQHTTELHNQDDYMQRLERELRKKHALELKQQPKSLKQKEMQIRKQFRETCKIQTLQYKALKTQILQSTPKEEQKTVIKKLKEEQRRKLALLGDQYEQSIAEMLQKQSTSHDELVVGFVLHAGPQDSFI
;
A
#
# COMPACT_ATOMS: atom_id res chain seq x y z
N MET A 1 -12.88 -78.26 79.55
CA MET A 1 -11.78 -77.81 78.66
C MET A 1 -12.09 -77.88 77.17
N LEU A 2 -12.68 -78.98 76.66
CA LEU A 2 -12.92 -79.21 75.23
C LEU A 2 -13.89 -78.19 74.58
N ALA A 3 -15.01 -77.89 75.24
CA ALA A 3 -16.01 -76.92 74.75
C ALA A 3 -15.46 -75.48 74.61
N SER A 4 -14.58 -75.06 75.53
CA SER A 4 -13.92 -73.74 75.47
C SER A 4 -12.88 -73.66 74.34
N LYS A 5 -12.21 -74.77 74.01
CA LYS A 5 -11.32 -74.85 72.83
C LYS A 5 -12.12 -74.81 71.53
N PHE A 6 -13.24 -75.52 71.47
CA PHE A 6 -14.13 -75.53 70.29
C PHE A 6 -14.76 -74.16 70.01
N LYS A 7 -15.25 -73.47 71.06
CA LYS A 7 -15.79 -72.10 70.93
C LYS A 7 -14.75 -71.11 70.41
N ARG A 8 -13.53 -71.13 70.96
CA ARG A 8 -12.41 -70.29 70.48
C ARG A 8 -12.03 -70.61 69.04
N HIS A 9 -12.09 -71.87 68.64
CA HIS A 9 -11.79 -72.26 67.25
C HIS A 9 -12.84 -71.71 66.28
N LEU A 10 -14.13 -71.80 66.62
CA LEU A 10 -15.22 -71.22 65.82
C LEU A 10 -15.14 -69.69 65.74
N GLU A 11 -14.86 -69.00 66.85
CA GLU A 11 -14.65 -67.55 66.88
C GLU A 11 -13.47 -67.12 66.01
N THR A 12 -12.40 -67.92 66.00
CA THR A 12 -11.22 -67.69 65.16
C THR A 12 -11.58 -67.86 63.67
N ILE A 13 -12.28 -68.94 63.30
CA ILE A 13 -12.72 -69.19 61.92
C ILE A 13 -13.64 -68.06 61.43
N HIS A 14 -14.59 -67.63 62.26
CA HIS A 14 -15.50 -66.54 61.93
C HIS A 14 -14.74 -65.22 61.72
N SER A 15 -13.79 -64.89 62.60
CA SER A 15 -12.97 -63.68 62.48
C SER A 15 -12.10 -63.71 61.22
N VAL A 16 -11.49 -64.84 60.89
CA VAL A 16 -10.72 -65.02 59.65
C VAL A 16 -11.61 -64.84 58.43
N SER A 17 -12.78 -65.47 58.40
CA SER A 17 -13.74 -65.32 57.31
C SER A 17 -14.17 -63.86 57.09
N GLU A 18 -14.43 -63.11 58.16
CA GLU A 18 -14.79 -61.69 58.06
C GLU A 18 -13.63 -60.83 57.56
N LEU A 19 -12.39 -61.10 57.99
CA LEU A 19 -11.20 -60.43 57.47
C LEU A 19 -10.98 -60.74 55.98
N THR A 20 -11.17 -61.98 55.55
CA THR A 20 -11.08 -62.38 54.13
C THR A 20 -12.11 -61.63 53.27
N LYS A 21 -13.36 -61.49 53.74
CA LYS A 21 -14.40 -60.74 53.02
C LYS A 21 -14.05 -59.26 52.87
N ARG A 22 -13.54 -58.63 53.94
CA ARG A 22 -13.10 -57.23 53.90
C ARG A 22 -11.93 -57.04 52.94
N GLN A 23 -10.96 -57.96 52.97
CA GLN A 23 -9.83 -57.95 52.03
C GLN A 23 -10.32 -58.04 50.58
N HIS A 24 -11.26 -58.95 50.30
CA HIS A 24 -11.83 -59.09 48.95
C HIS A 24 -12.59 -57.84 48.50
N GLN A 25 -13.37 -57.20 49.38
CA GLN A 25 -14.06 -55.93 49.06
C GLN A 25 -13.05 -54.81 48.75
N LEU A 26 -11.94 -54.73 49.50
CA LEU A 26 -10.89 -53.75 49.25
C LEU A 26 -10.20 -53.98 47.90
N GLU A 27 -9.89 -55.23 47.57
CA GLU A 27 -9.31 -55.61 46.27
C GLU A 27 -10.25 -55.26 45.11
N GLN A 28 -11.54 -55.53 45.25
CA GLN A 28 -12.56 -55.14 44.26
C GLN A 28 -12.63 -53.61 44.10
N ALA A 29 -12.63 -52.86 45.20
CA ALA A 29 -12.65 -51.40 45.17
C ALA A 29 -11.40 -50.83 44.49
N HIS A 30 -10.21 -51.37 44.78
CA HIS A 30 -8.97 -50.97 44.12
C HIS A 30 -8.99 -51.29 42.62
N ALA A 31 -9.47 -52.49 42.23
CA ALA A 31 -9.59 -52.86 40.82
C ALA A 31 -10.57 -51.94 40.06
N MET A 32 -11.67 -51.54 40.70
CA MET A 32 -12.62 -50.58 40.14
C MET A 32 -11.98 -49.19 39.98
N LEU A 33 -11.26 -48.70 40.99
CA LEU A 33 -10.59 -47.41 40.95
C LEU A 33 -9.56 -47.33 39.82
N LEU A 34 -8.75 -48.39 39.63
CA LEU A 34 -7.77 -48.46 38.55
C LEU A 34 -8.44 -48.40 37.17
N ARG A 35 -9.52 -49.17 36.95
CA ARG A 35 -10.29 -49.10 35.70
C ARG A 35 -10.89 -47.72 35.44
N HIS A 36 -11.41 -47.08 36.50
CA HIS A 36 -11.94 -45.72 36.37
C HIS A 36 -10.84 -44.72 36.01
N HIS A 37 -9.66 -44.83 36.62
CA HIS A 37 -8.52 -43.99 36.32
C HIS A 37 -8.08 -44.14 34.86
N GLU A 38 -7.94 -45.37 34.38
CA GLU A 38 -7.60 -45.66 32.97
C GLU A 38 -8.63 -45.04 32.02
N LYS A 39 -9.93 -45.21 32.29
CA LYS A 39 -11.00 -44.63 31.46
C LYS A 39 -11.04 -43.12 31.48
N THR A 40 -10.79 -42.50 32.63
CA THR A 40 -10.69 -41.04 32.71
C THR A 40 -9.49 -40.54 31.93
N GLN A 41 -8.32 -41.17 32.06
CA GLN A 41 -7.11 -40.80 31.31
C GLN A 41 -7.29 -40.94 29.79
N GLU A 42 -7.89 -42.04 29.34
CA GLU A 42 -8.24 -42.24 27.92
C GLU A 42 -9.13 -41.09 27.42
N LEU A 43 -10.18 -40.74 28.17
CA LEU A 43 -11.11 -39.68 27.80
C LEU A 43 -10.43 -38.31 27.75
N GLU A 44 -9.62 -37.98 28.75
CA GLU A 44 -8.85 -36.73 28.80
C GLU A 44 -7.91 -36.61 27.60
N TYR A 45 -7.20 -37.69 27.26
CA TYR A 45 -6.30 -37.71 26.10
C TYR A 45 -7.05 -37.51 24.78
N HIS A 46 -8.19 -38.17 24.61
CA HIS A 46 -9.04 -37.98 23.45
C HIS A 46 -9.56 -36.55 23.33
N GLN A 47 -10.02 -35.97 24.45
CA GLN A 47 -10.53 -34.60 24.48
C GLN A 47 -9.41 -33.59 24.18
N GLN A 48 -8.23 -33.75 24.77
CA GLN A 48 -7.07 -32.90 24.49
C GLN A 48 -6.71 -32.94 23.01
N ARG A 49 -6.62 -34.13 22.42
CA ARG A 49 -6.33 -34.28 20.98
C ARG A 49 -7.38 -33.59 20.11
N ALA A 50 -8.66 -33.76 20.41
CA ALA A 50 -9.74 -33.12 19.66
C ALA A 50 -9.67 -31.58 19.76
N VAL A 51 -9.39 -31.05 20.95
CA VAL A 51 -9.23 -29.59 21.14
C VAL A 51 -8.02 -29.06 20.37
N HIS A 52 -6.90 -29.77 20.38
CA HIS A 52 -5.71 -29.36 19.62
C HIS A 52 -5.98 -29.34 18.11
N GLN A 53 -6.62 -30.38 17.58
CA GLN A 53 -7.01 -30.44 16.16
C GLN A 53 -7.96 -29.31 15.78
N LEU A 54 -8.99 -29.03 16.59
CA LEU A 54 -9.92 -27.93 16.34
C LEU A 54 -9.22 -26.56 16.33
N ARG A 55 -8.24 -26.35 17.21
CA ARG A 55 -7.45 -25.11 17.26
C ARG A 55 -6.56 -24.96 16.04
N GLU A 56 -5.90 -26.04 15.62
CA GLU A 56 -5.06 -26.07 14.42
C GLU A 56 -5.89 -25.78 13.17
N ASP A 57 -7.01 -26.47 12.98
CA ASP A 57 -7.95 -26.23 11.88
C ASP A 57 -8.46 -24.80 11.86
N GLN A 58 -8.83 -24.25 13.03
CA GLN A 58 -9.28 -22.87 13.13
C GLN A 58 -8.18 -21.89 12.71
N THR A 59 -6.95 -22.11 13.16
CA THR A 59 -5.80 -21.24 12.85
C THR A 59 -5.50 -21.28 11.35
N HIS A 60 -5.52 -22.47 10.74
CA HIS A 60 -5.34 -22.61 9.29
C HIS A 60 -6.44 -21.91 8.48
N ARG A 61 -7.70 -22.06 8.90
CA ARG A 61 -8.83 -21.37 8.23
C ARG A 61 -8.73 -19.86 8.36
N GLN A 62 -8.37 -19.36 9.54
CA GLN A 62 -8.15 -17.93 9.78
C GLN A 62 -7.05 -17.40 8.87
N HIS A 63 -5.89 -18.06 8.87
CA HIS A 63 -4.77 -17.65 8.04
C HIS A 63 -5.11 -17.66 6.54
N THR A 64 -5.79 -18.70 6.06
CA THR A 64 -6.25 -18.79 4.66
C THR A 64 -7.19 -17.64 4.30
N THR A 65 -8.12 -17.31 5.21
CA THR A 65 -9.06 -16.19 5.01
C THR A 65 -8.34 -14.85 5.00
N GLU A 66 -7.37 -14.65 5.90
CA GLU A 66 -6.55 -13.43 5.94
C GLU A 66 -5.72 -13.24 4.67
N LEU A 67 -5.08 -14.30 4.17
CA LEU A 67 -4.34 -14.26 2.91
C LEU A 67 -5.25 -13.90 1.74
N HIS A 68 -6.43 -14.52 1.65
CA HIS A 68 -7.38 -14.22 0.59
C HIS A 68 -7.86 -12.75 0.65
N ASN A 69 -8.15 -12.24 1.85
CA ASN A 69 -8.54 -10.85 2.05
C ASN A 69 -7.41 -9.88 1.66
N GLN A 70 -6.15 -10.23 1.96
CA GLN A 70 -5.00 -9.42 1.58
C GLN A 70 -4.82 -9.36 0.06
N ASP A 71 -4.95 -10.50 -0.63
CA ASP A 71 -4.88 -10.55 -2.09
C ASP A 71 -6.00 -9.70 -2.74
N ASP A 72 -7.24 -9.88 -2.28
CA ASP A 72 -8.39 -9.08 -2.73
C ASP A 72 -8.18 -7.57 -2.53
N TYR A 73 -7.60 -7.19 -1.38
CA TYR A 73 -7.29 -5.80 -1.07
C TYR A 73 -6.20 -5.24 -2.00
N MET A 74 -5.12 -5.99 -2.19
CA MET A 74 -4.03 -5.62 -3.09
C MET A 74 -4.52 -5.45 -4.53
N GLN A 75 -5.34 -6.38 -5.03
CA GLN A 75 -5.94 -6.29 -6.37
C GLN A 75 -6.89 -5.10 -6.51
N ARG A 76 -7.62 -4.72 -5.46
CA ARG A 76 -8.44 -3.49 -5.47
C ARG A 76 -7.57 -2.25 -5.55
N LEU A 77 -6.55 -2.15 -4.70
CA LEU A 77 -5.60 -1.03 -4.72
C LEU A 77 -4.90 -0.89 -6.06
N GLU A 78 -4.45 -2.00 -6.65
CA GLU A 78 -3.79 -1.98 -7.94
C GLU A 78 -4.73 -1.45 -9.04
N ARG A 79 -5.99 -1.89 -9.04
CA ARG A 79 -7.01 -1.38 -9.98
C ARG A 79 -7.28 0.10 -9.80
N GLU A 80 -7.35 0.59 -8.55
CA GLU A 80 -7.53 2.01 -8.27
C GLU A 80 -6.32 2.83 -8.73
N LEU A 81 -5.10 2.34 -8.48
CA LEU A 81 -3.88 2.98 -8.92
C LEU A 81 -3.80 3.07 -10.45
N ARG A 82 -4.11 1.98 -11.15
CA ARG A 82 -4.19 1.95 -12.62
C ARG A 82 -5.23 2.95 -13.15
N LYS A 83 -6.40 3.04 -12.52
CA LYS A 83 -7.46 4.01 -12.87
C LYS A 83 -6.98 5.46 -12.67
N LYS A 84 -6.33 5.75 -11.54
CA LYS A 84 -5.79 7.07 -11.23
C LYS A 84 -4.74 7.48 -12.26
N HIS A 85 -3.78 6.60 -12.56
CA HIS A 85 -2.76 6.83 -13.58
C HIS A 85 -3.38 7.09 -14.97
N ALA A 86 -4.35 6.28 -15.38
CA ALA A 86 -5.05 6.50 -16.65
C ALA A 86 -5.79 7.84 -16.70
N LEU A 87 -6.36 8.30 -15.58
CA LEU A 87 -7.02 9.60 -15.50
C LEU A 87 -6.00 10.75 -15.57
N GLU A 88 -4.87 10.63 -14.88
CA GLU A 88 -3.78 11.61 -14.92
C GLU A 88 -3.25 11.78 -16.34
N LEU A 89 -2.95 10.68 -17.04
CA LEU A 89 -2.53 10.70 -18.46
C LEU A 89 -3.57 11.39 -19.37
N LYS A 90 -4.87 11.20 -19.12
CA LYS A 90 -5.95 11.87 -19.88
C LYS A 90 -6.05 13.37 -19.58
N GLN A 91 -5.81 13.79 -18.33
CA GLN A 91 -5.93 15.20 -17.93
C GLN A 91 -4.69 16.01 -18.28
N GLN A 92 -3.53 15.37 -18.30
CA GLN A 92 -2.24 15.98 -18.54
C GLN A 92 -2.13 16.80 -19.85
N PRO A 93 -2.58 16.35 -21.04
CA PRO A 93 -2.55 17.20 -22.25
C PRO A 93 -3.43 18.45 -22.12
N LYS A 94 -4.50 18.41 -21.31
CA LYS A 94 -5.32 19.59 -21.02
C LYS A 94 -4.57 20.58 -20.13
N SER A 95 -3.90 20.08 -19.09
CA SER A 95 -3.07 20.91 -18.22
C SER A 95 -1.94 21.59 -18.98
N LEU A 96 -1.29 20.89 -19.93
CA LEU A 96 -0.25 21.47 -20.78
C LEU A 96 -0.78 22.58 -21.65
N LYS A 97 -1.88 22.34 -22.36
CA LYS A 97 -2.53 23.37 -23.21
C LYS A 97 -2.91 24.61 -22.40
N GLN A 98 -3.37 24.42 -21.16
CA GLN A 98 -3.70 25.53 -20.27
C GLN A 98 -2.46 26.35 -19.88
N LYS A 99 -1.35 25.70 -19.52
CA LYS A 99 -0.08 26.37 -19.21
C LYS A 99 0.49 27.10 -20.44
N GLU A 100 0.47 26.46 -21.60
CA GLU A 100 0.88 27.09 -22.86
C GLU A 100 0.06 28.37 -23.14
N MET A 101 -1.26 28.30 -22.97
CA MET A 101 -2.14 29.45 -23.14
C MET A 101 -1.81 30.59 -22.16
N GLN A 102 -1.47 30.28 -20.91
CA GLN A 102 -1.04 31.28 -19.93
C GLN A 102 0.26 31.96 -20.34
N ILE A 103 1.26 31.20 -20.78
CA ILE A 103 2.56 31.73 -21.26
C ILE A 103 2.32 32.64 -22.48
N ARG A 104 1.49 32.21 -23.44
CA ARG A 104 1.10 33.04 -24.60
C ARG A 104 0.34 34.32 -24.20
N LYS A 105 -0.46 34.28 -23.13
CA LYS A 105 -1.14 35.47 -22.59
C LYS A 105 -0.12 36.45 -22.00
N GLN A 106 0.80 35.96 -21.16
CA GLN A 106 1.87 36.78 -20.58
C GLN A 106 2.77 37.41 -21.66
N PHE A 107 3.09 36.67 -22.72
CA PHE A 107 3.82 37.21 -23.88
C PHE A 107 3.10 38.43 -24.48
N ARG A 108 1.80 38.29 -24.78
CA ARG A 108 0.98 39.36 -25.37
C ARG A 108 0.93 40.61 -24.47
N GLU A 109 0.77 40.41 -23.16
CA GLU A 109 0.78 41.49 -22.18
C GLU A 109 2.14 42.20 -22.14
N THR A 110 3.22 41.44 -22.16
CA THR A 110 4.59 41.97 -22.16
C THR A 110 4.88 42.76 -23.44
N CYS A 111 4.50 42.25 -24.62
CA CYS A 111 4.63 42.98 -25.89
C CYS A 111 3.86 44.30 -25.88
N LYS A 112 2.66 44.31 -25.28
CA LYS A 112 1.84 45.52 -25.14
C LYS A 112 2.56 46.56 -24.29
N ILE A 113 3.11 46.15 -23.15
CA ILE A 113 3.89 47.03 -22.25
C ILE A 113 5.14 47.56 -22.96
N GLN A 114 5.93 46.69 -23.61
CA GLN A 114 7.13 47.12 -24.35
C GLN A 114 6.81 48.09 -25.47
N THR A 115 5.66 47.92 -26.15
CA THR A 115 5.22 48.85 -27.20
C THR A 115 4.87 50.22 -26.64
N LEU A 116 4.24 50.29 -25.47
CA LEU A 116 3.94 51.55 -24.79
C LEU A 116 5.23 52.24 -24.31
N GLN A 117 6.15 51.49 -23.70
CA GLN A 117 7.46 51.99 -23.26
C GLN A 117 8.28 52.52 -24.44
N TYR A 118 8.30 51.82 -25.57
CA TYR A 118 8.95 52.29 -26.79
C TYR A 118 8.40 53.64 -27.26
N LYS A 119 7.08 53.80 -27.28
CA LYS A 119 6.44 55.06 -27.69
C LYS A 119 6.86 56.21 -26.79
N ALA A 120 6.85 56.00 -25.47
CA ALA A 120 7.28 57.00 -24.49
C ALA A 120 8.76 57.38 -24.68
N LEU A 121 9.65 56.38 -24.76
CA LEU A 121 11.09 56.56 -24.96
C LEU A 121 11.39 57.31 -26.26
N LYS A 122 10.72 56.93 -27.35
CA LYS A 122 10.89 57.58 -28.65
C LYS A 122 10.54 59.06 -28.57
N THR A 123 9.42 59.42 -27.93
CA THR A 123 9.01 60.82 -27.75
C THR A 123 10.07 61.61 -26.98
N GLN A 124 10.54 61.07 -25.85
CA GLN A 124 11.54 61.71 -25.01
C GLN A 124 12.87 61.95 -25.76
N ILE A 125 13.37 60.95 -26.49
CA ILE A 125 14.62 61.09 -27.24
C ILE A 125 14.50 62.14 -28.36
N LEU A 126 13.36 62.19 -29.05
CA LEU A 126 13.16 63.16 -30.13
C LEU A 126 13.06 64.61 -29.66
N GLN A 127 12.64 64.84 -28.41
CA GLN A 127 12.60 66.19 -27.82
C GLN A 127 14.00 66.80 -27.65
N SER A 128 15.03 65.99 -27.42
CA SER A 128 16.41 66.45 -27.25
C SER A 128 17.30 66.23 -28.48
N THR A 129 16.78 65.64 -29.57
CA THR A 129 17.55 65.34 -30.79
C THR A 129 17.37 66.43 -31.86
N PRO A 130 18.45 67.01 -32.42
CA PRO A 130 18.37 67.95 -33.54
C PRO A 130 17.66 67.38 -34.77
N LYS A 131 16.87 68.19 -35.49
CA LYS A 131 16.01 67.73 -36.60
C LYS A 131 16.76 66.95 -37.68
N GLU A 132 17.99 67.33 -37.98
CA GLU A 132 18.86 66.69 -38.98
C GLU A 132 19.19 65.23 -38.62
N GLU A 133 19.29 64.90 -37.33
CA GLU A 133 19.66 63.57 -36.83
C GLU A 133 18.45 62.67 -36.53
N GLN A 134 17.26 63.25 -36.37
CA GLN A 134 16.05 62.53 -35.95
C GLN A 134 15.72 61.33 -36.84
N LYS A 135 15.92 61.43 -38.17
CA LYS A 135 15.65 60.33 -39.10
C LYS A 135 16.51 59.09 -38.78
N THR A 136 17.79 59.30 -38.52
CA THR A 136 18.74 58.25 -38.17
C THR A 136 18.40 57.63 -36.81
N VAL A 137 18.08 58.47 -35.83
CA VAL A 137 17.68 58.02 -34.48
C VAL A 137 16.39 57.21 -34.50
N ILE A 138 15.36 57.64 -35.25
CA ILE A 138 14.11 56.89 -35.41
C ILE A 138 14.36 55.51 -36.02
N LYS A 139 15.25 55.42 -37.04
CA LYS A 139 15.60 54.15 -37.67
C LYS A 139 16.23 53.19 -36.65
N LYS A 140 17.24 53.66 -35.90
CA LYS A 140 17.90 52.87 -34.84
C LYS A 140 16.92 52.42 -33.76
N LEU A 141 16.04 53.31 -33.30
CA LEU A 141 15.03 52.98 -32.29
C LEU A 141 14.04 51.91 -32.77
N LYS A 142 13.57 52.00 -34.02
CA LYS A 142 12.68 50.98 -34.61
C LYS A 142 13.36 49.62 -34.76
N GLU A 143 14.61 49.62 -35.19
CA GLU A 143 15.41 48.40 -35.33
C GLU A 143 15.61 47.72 -33.97
N GLU A 144 15.97 48.51 -32.94
CA GLU A 144 16.13 48.01 -31.58
C GLU A 144 14.81 47.50 -30.97
N GLN A 145 13.69 48.18 -31.24
CA GLN A 145 12.36 47.69 -30.82
C GLN A 145 12.04 46.33 -31.46
N ARG A 146 12.29 46.18 -32.77
CA ARG A 146 12.03 44.93 -33.49
C ARG A 146 12.91 43.81 -32.93
N ARG A 147 14.19 44.09 -32.69
CA ARG A 147 15.15 43.13 -32.11
C ARG A 147 14.70 42.67 -30.72
N LYS A 148 14.29 43.59 -29.84
CA LYS A 148 13.81 43.26 -28.49
C LYS A 148 12.54 42.41 -28.50
N LEU A 149 11.58 42.73 -29.38
CA LEU A 149 10.36 41.94 -29.52
C LEU A 149 10.62 40.54 -30.10
N ALA A 150 11.57 40.41 -31.03
CA ALA A 150 11.99 39.11 -31.54
C ALA A 150 12.61 38.23 -30.45
N LEU A 151 13.58 38.77 -29.69
CA LEU A 151 14.20 38.06 -28.57
C LEU A 151 13.19 37.66 -27.49
N LEU A 152 12.21 38.52 -27.21
CA LEU A 152 11.12 38.19 -26.29
C LEU A 152 10.27 37.04 -26.83
N GLY A 153 10.00 37.02 -28.13
CA GLY A 153 9.30 35.91 -28.78
C GLY A 153 10.05 34.59 -28.60
N ASP A 154 11.33 34.59 -28.95
CA ASP A 154 12.21 33.41 -28.87
C ASP A 154 12.27 32.86 -27.43
N GLN A 155 12.38 33.74 -26.42
CA GLN A 155 12.39 33.34 -25.01
C GLN A 155 11.10 32.64 -24.56
N TYR A 156 9.94 33.17 -24.96
CA TYR A 156 8.65 32.58 -24.61
C TYR A 156 8.41 31.27 -25.38
N GLU A 157 8.84 31.19 -26.63
CA GLU A 157 8.79 29.97 -27.43
C GLU A 157 9.68 28.88 -26.83
N GLN A 158 10.91 29.23 -26.44
CA GLN A 158 11.81 28.34 -25.72
C GLN A 158 11.20 27.87 -24.39
N SER A 159 10.58 28.77 -23.61
CA SER A 159 9.92 28.41 -22.35
C SER A 159 8.79 27.40 -22.55
N ILE A 160 7.99 27.54 -23.63
CA ILE A 160 6.95 26.56 -24.00
C ILE A 160 7.60 25.23 -24.40
N ALA A 161 8.64 25.26 -25.23
CA ALA A 161 9.34 24.06 -25.70
C ALA A 161 9.96 23.27 -24.54
N GLU A 162 10.67 23.94 -23.62
CA GLU A 162 11.25 23.33 -22.43
C GLU A 162 10.19 22.71 -21.52
N MET A 163 9.05 23.38 -21.33
CA MET A 163 7.94 22.85 -20.54
C MET A 163 7.38 21.57 -21.15
N LEU A 164 7.19 21.53 -22.48
CA LEU A 164 6.71 20.33 -23.18
C LEU A 164 7.73 19.20 -23.14
N GLN A 165 9.01 19.51 -23.36
CA GLN A 165 10.10 18.52 -23.36
C GLN A 165 10.28 17.86 -22.00
N LYS A 166 10.28 18.65 -20.91
CA LYS A 166 10.38 18.12 -19.52
C LYS A 166 9.29 17.10 -19.23
N GLN A 167 8.10 17.29 -19.81
CA GLN A 167 7.02 16.35 -19.62
C GLN A 167 7.20 15.09 -20.48
N SER A 168 7.63 15.22 -21.73
CA SER A 168 7.91 14.06 -22.61
C SER A 168 8.98 13.14 -22.00
N THR A 169 10.04 13.68 -21.41
CA THR A 169 11.08 12.87 -20.76
C THR A 169 10.58 12.14 -19.52
N SER A 170 9.71 12.78 -18.71
CA SER A 170 9.07 12.10 -17.58
C SER A 170 8.11 10.98 -18.03
N HIS A 171 7.52 11.08 -19.22
CA HIS A 171 6.72 10.00 -19.79
C HIS A 171 7.57 8.80 -20.21
N ASP A 172 8.70 9.04 -20.88
CA ASP A 172 9.59 7.96 -21.31
C ASP A 172 10.13 7.18 -20.11
N GLU A 173 10.50 7.86 -19.02
CA GLU A 173 10.96 7.21 -17.78
C GLU A 173 9.84 6.39 -17.08
N LEU A 174 8.60 6.91 -17.03
CA LEU A 174 7.46 6.21 -16.42
C LEU A 174 6.95 5.04 -17.27
N VAL A 175 6.94 5.17 -18.60
CA VAL A 175 6.56 4.10 -19.53
C VAL A 175 7.58 2.98 -19.49
N VAL A 176 8.89 3.29 -19.46
CA VAL A 176 9.95 2.30 -19.31
C VAL A 176 9.86 1.59 -17.95
N GLY A 177 9.57 2.31 -16.86
CA GLY A 177 9.36 1.71 -15.54
C GLY A 177 8.17 0.74 -15.49
N PHE A 178 7.07 1.07 -16.17
CA PHE A 178 5.88 0.20 -16.24
C PHE A 178 6.10 -1.04 -17.12
N VAL A 179 6.83 -0.90 -18.24
CA VAL A 179 7.18 -2.02 -19.13
C VAL A 179 8.16 -2.99 -18.45
N LEU A 180 9.08 -2.49 -17.63
CA LEU A 180 10.02 -3.34 -16.87
C LEU A 180 9.37 -4.06 -15.68
N HIS A 181 8.30 -3.51 -15.08
CA HIS A 181 7.53 -4.18 -14.02
C HIS A 181 6.41 -5.10 -14.54
N ALA A 182 6.06 -5.01 -15.83
CA ALA A 182 5.11 -5.89 -16.50
C ALA A 182 5.79 -7.04 -17.29
N GLY A 183 6.98 -7.46 -16.86
CA GLY A 183 7.59 -8.72 -17.28
C GLY A 183 6.85 -9.94 -16.70
N PRO A 184 6.90 -11.12 -17.34
CA PRO A 184 5.99 -12.22 -17.06
C PRO A 184 6.20 -12.74 -15.63
N GLN A 185 5.24 -12.48 -14.74
CA GLN A 185 5.09 -13.17 -13.46
C GLN A 185 4.37 -14.53 -13.64
N ASP A 186 4.54 -15.15 -14.82
CA ASP A 186 4.13 -16.52 -15.10
C ASP A 186 5.39 -17.38 -15.22
N SER A 187 6.03 -17.68 -14.09
CA SER A 187 6.86 -18.88 -13.93
C SER A 187 7.48 -18.89 -12.54
N PHE A 188 6.91 -19.66 -11.61
CA PHE A 188 7.55 -20.73 -10.84
C PHE A 188 6.76 -21.02 -9.54
N ILE A 189 6.19 -22.25 -9.54
CA ILE A 189 5.83 -23.12 -8.40
C ILE A 189 4.68 -22.65 -7.49
#